data_AF-A0A0B8T5L9-F1
#
_entry.id   AF-A0A0B8T5L9-F1
#
_cell.length_a   1.000
_cell.length_b   1.000
_cell.length_c   1.000
_cell.angle_alpha   90.00
_cell.angle_beta   90.00
_cell.angle_gamma   90.00
#
_symmetry.space_group_name_H-M   'P 1'
#
loop_
_entity.id
_entity.type
_entity.pdbx_description
1 polymer ?
#
loop_
_entity_poly.entity_id
_entity_poly.type
_entity_poly.pdbx_seq_one_letter_code
_entity_poly.pdbx_strand_id
1 'polypeptide(L)'
;MGTCIGVVVGLVAITPAAGFVTVPHSIVIGAVAAIISRLLIDWRTKSNIDDTLDVFPSHGVGGMVGMILTGVFAHSAINGAVEINGLYYGETGLFTAHIIGLIGASVFILVVAFILLKVTDLVTPLRVNAQEELEGLDLSQHGEKL
;
A
#
# COMPACT_ATOMS: atom_id res chain seq x y z
N MET A 1 -7.97 16.46 -6.38
CA MET A 1 -7.54 15.04 -6.37
C MET A 1 -6.49 14.75 -5.28
N GLY A 2 -5.40 15.52 -5.17
CA GLY A 2 -4.33 15.23 -4.17
C GLY A 2 -4.78 15.13 -2.71
N THR A 3 -5.72 15.96 -2.25
CA THR A 3 -6.26 15.88 -0.88
C THR A 3 -6.99 14.57 -0.62
N CYS A 4 -7.81 14.11 -1.57
CA CYS A 4 -8.53 12.83 -1.44
C CYS A 4 -7.57 11.65 -1.39
N ILE A 5 -6.51 11.66 -2.21
CA ILE A 5 -5.45 10.65 -2.18
C ILE A 5 -4.77 10.67 -0.80
N GLY A 6 -4.40 11.84 -0.28
CA GLY A 6 -3.81 11.97 1.05
C GLY A 6 -4.69 11.38 2.17
N VAL A 7 -6.01 11.58 2.10
CA VAL A 7 -6.96 10.98 3.06
C VAL A 7 -6.96 9.45 2.93
N VAL A 8 -7.04 8.90 1.72
CA VAL A 8 -7.00 7.44 1.50
C VAL A 8 -5.69 6.85 1.98
N VAL A 9 -4.55 7.47 1.67
CA VAL A 9 -3.23 7.02 2.13
C VAL A 9 -3.15 7.03 3.65
N GLY A 10 -3.70 8.05 4.32
CA GLY A 10 -3.79 8.09 5.78
C GLY A 10 -4.59 6.91 6.35
N LEU A 11 -5.73 6.58 5.74
CA LEU A 11 -6.57 5.43 6.13
C LEU A 11 -5.84 4.09 5.91
N VAL A 12 -5.13 3.95 4.80
CA VAL A 12 -4.28 2.77 4.54
C VAL A 12 -3.20 2.66 5.61
N ALA A 13 -2.46 3.74 5.86
CA ALA A 13 -1.32 3.73 6.77
C ALA A 13 -1.74 3.47 8.23
N ILE A 14 -2.91 3.92 8.66
CA ILE A 14 -3.40 3.66 10.02
C ILE A 14 -4.01 2.26 10.18
N THR A 15 -4.38 1.57 9.10
CA THR A 15 -5.00 0.24 9.15
C THR A 15 -4.26 -0.76 10.05
N PRO A 16 -2.93 -0.95 9.95
CA PRO A 16 -2.20 -1.86 10.83
C PRO A 16 -2.00 -1.32 12.27
N ALA A 17 -2.25 -0.04 12.52
CA ALA A 17 -1.94 0.64 13.78
C ALA A 17 -3.18 1.02 14.60
N ALA A 18 -4.38 1.03 13.99
CA ALA A 18 -5.58 1.69 14.49
C ALA A 18 -5.99 1.28 15.91
N GLY A 19 -5.73 0.01 16.29
CA GLY A 19 -6.04 -0.52 17.62
C GLY A 19 -4.87 -0.53 18.60
N PHE A 20 -3.73 0.08 18.28
CA PHE A 20 -2.49 -0.12 19.03
C PHE A 20 -1.73 1.18 19.37
N VAL A 21 -2.07 2.31 18.76
CA VAL A 21 -1.35 3.59 18.91
C VAL A 21 -2.23 4.69 19.50
N THR A 22 -1.59 5.75 20.02
CA THR A 22 -2.28 6.94 20.53
C THR A 22 -2.78 7.84 19.40
N VAL A 23 -3.70 8.76 19.72
CA VAL A 23 -4.18 9.76 18.75
C VAL A 23 -3.07 10.67 18.21
N PRO A 24 -2.11 11.17 19.01
CA PRO A 24 -0.98 11.93 18.45
C PRO A 24 -0.12 11.10 17.48
N HIS A 25 0.14 9.83 17.79
CA HIS A 25 0.90 8.95 16.89
C HIS A 25 0.15 8.66 15.59
N SER A 26 -1.19 8.55 15.61
CA SER A 26 -1.97 8.32 14.38
C SER A 26 -1.87 9.49 13.39
N ILE A 27 -1.81 10.73 13.89
CA ILE A 27 -1.60 11.92 13.06
C ILE A 27 -0.22 11.86 12.38
N VAL A 28 0.82 11.48 13.12
CA VAL A 28 2.17 11.33 12.59
C VAL A 28 2.22 10.25 11.49
N ILE A 29 1.60 9.09 11.74
CA ILE A 29 1.54 7.99 10.76
C ILE A 29 0.90 8.45 9.45
N GLY A 30 -0.27 9.09 9.53
CA GLY A 30 -0.97 9.58 8.35
C GLY A 30 -0.18 10.64 7.58
N ALA A 31 0.42 11.61 8.28
CA ALA A 31 1.21 12.67 7.66
C ALA A 31 2.46 12.13 6.95
N VAL A 32 3.22 11.25 7.62
CA VAL A 32 4.43 10.65 7.04
C VAL A 32 4.09 9.79 5.82
N ALA A 33 3.05 8.95 5.90
CA ALA A 33 2.61 8.13 4.78
C ALA A 33 2.15 8.98 3.58
N ALA A 34 1.36 10.04 3.82
CA ALA A 34 0.91 10.93 2.75
C ALA A 34 2.06 11.65 2.05
N ILE A 35 3.08 12.10 2.80
CA ILE A 35 4.28 12.74 2.23
C ILE A 35 5.07 11.75 1.38
N ILE A 36 5.36 10.55 1.91
CA ILE A 36 6.12 9.52 1.19
C ILE A 36 5.37 9.09 -0.08
N SER A 37 4.07 8.86 0.04
CA SER A 37 3.22 8.49 -1.10
C SER A 37 3.24 9.58 -2.17
N ARG A 38 3.11 10.86 -1.79
CA ARG A 38 3.19 11.98 -2.75
C ARG A 38 4.54 12.03 -3.48
N LEU A 39 5.65 11.81 -2.79
CA LEU A 39 6.97 11.78 -3.41
C LEU A 39 7.10 10.63 -4.41
N LEU A 40 6.53 9.46 -4.09
CA LEU A 40 6.53 8.32 -5.00
C LEU A 40 5.62 8.51 -6.20
N ILE A 41 4.47 9.16 -6.05
CA ILE A 41 3.60 9.51 -7.18
C ILE A 41 4.32 10.49 -8.13
N ASP A 42 5.01 11.49 -7.59
CA ASP A 42 5.80 12.44 -8.39
C ASP A 42 6.97 11.76 -9.10
N TRP A 43 7.60 10.76 -8.47
CA TRP A 43 8.63 9.95 -9.11
C TRP A 43 8.03 9.03 -10.19
N ARG A 44 6.92 8.35 -9.89
CA ARG A 44 6.23 7.41 -10.78
C ARG A 44 5.78 8.11 -12.07
N THR A 45 5.21 9.30 -11.96
CA THR A 45 4.76 10.12 -13.12
C THR A 45 5.91 10.56 -14.04
N LYS A 46 7.15 10.50 -13.56
CA LYS A 46 8.38 10.75 -14.36
C LYS A 46 9.03 9.46 -14.86
N SER A 47 8.47 8.30 -14.51
CA SER A 47 8.97 6.98 -14.89
C SER A 47 8.12 6.35 -16.00
N ASN A 48 8.58 5.22 -16.56
CA ASN A 48 7.80 4.44 -17.54
C ASN A 48 6.85 3.42 -16.87
N ILE A 49 6.67 3.49 -15.54
CA ILE A 49 5.80 2.55 -14.81
C ILE A 49 4.35 3.01 -14.96
N ASP A 50 3.55 2.17 -15.60
CA ASP A 50 2.10 2.37 -15.74
C ASP A 50 1.35 1.74 -14.56
N ASP A 51 1.35 2.46 -13.45
CA ASP A 51 0.43 2.23 -12.32
C ASP A 51 -0.70 3.26 -12.41
N THR A 52 -1.67 3.01 -13.30
CA THR A 52 -2.64 4.01 -13.78
C THR A 52 -3.33 4.79 -12.65
N LEU A 53 -3.64 4.13 -11.53
CA LEU A 53 -4.38 4.72 -10.40
C LEU A 53 -3.51 5.00 -9.15
N ASP A 54 -2.18 4.97 -9.28
CA ASP A 54 -1.25 5.13 -8.14
C ASP A 54 -1.51 4.13 -7.00
N VAL A 55 -1.87 2.89 -7.32
CA VAL A 55 -2.22 1.88 -6.32
C VAL A 55 -1.00 1.49 -5.50
N PHE A 56 0.17 1.33 -6.11
CA PHE A 56 1.38 0.95 -5.40
C PHE A 56 1.89 2.07 -4.48
N PRO A 57 2.06 3.34 -4.92
CA PRO A 57 2.40 4.43 -4.02
C PRO A 57 1.37 4.67 -2.91
N SER A 58 0.08 4.49 -3.19
CA SER A 58 -0.99 4.84 -2.24
C SER A 58 -1.31 3.72 -1.25
N HIS A 59 -1.44 2.49 -1.74
CA HIS A 59 -1.78 1.31 -0.91
C HIS A 59 -0.54 0.51 -0.52
N GLY A 60 0.30 0.17 -1.50
CA GLY A 60 1.52 -0.61 -1.27
C GLY A 60 2.43 0.10 -0.29
N VAL A 61 3.01 1.24 -0.68
CA VAL A 61 3.96 1.97 0.17
C VAL A 61 3.28 2.63 1.35
N GLY A 62 2.06 3.16 1.19
CA GLY A 62 1.27 3.67 2.32
C GLY A 62 1.10 2.62 3.43
N GLY A 63 0.78 1.38 3.08
CA GLY A 63 0.68 0.26 4.01
C GLY A 63 2.02 -0.15 4.60
N MET A 64 3.10 -0.14 3.81
CA MET A 64 4.45 -0.42 4.30
C MET A 64 4.89 0.58 5.37
N VAL A 65 4.70 1.88 5.11
CA VAL A 65 4.98 2.94 6.09
C VAL A 65 4.13 2.76 7.34
N GLY A 66 2.84 2.44 7.17
CA GLY A 66 1.94 2.09 8.27
C GLY A 66 2.49 0.96 9.14
N MET A 67 2.87 -0.17 8.56
CA MET A 67 3.40 -1.31 9.31
C MET A 67 4.70 -0.99 10.05
N ILE A 68 5.61 -0.26 9.40
CA ILE A 68 6.86 0.17 10.04
C ILE A 68 6.54 1.00 11.27
N LEU A 69 5.64 1.98 11.13
CA LEU A 69 5.31 2.89 12.24
C LEU A 69 4.42 2.24 13.30
N THR A 70 3.64 1.20 12.99
CA THR A 70 3.02 0.33 14.02
C THR A 70 4.10 -0.28 14.90
N GLY A 71 5.14 -0.87 14.30
CA GLY A 71 6.28 -1.43 15.03
C GLY A 71 7.06 -0.39 15.85
N VAL A 72 6.92 0.90 15.54
CA VAL A 72 7.53 2.01 16.31
C VAL A 72 6.63 2.47 17.46
N PHE A 73 5.32 2.65 17.23
CA PHE A 73 4.44 3.39 18.15
C PHE A 73 3.41 2.55 18.92
N ALA A 74 3.23 1.27 18.59
CA ALA A 74 2.27 0.41 19.29
C ALA A 74 2.66 0.23 20.76
N HIS A 75 1.67 0.26 21.67
CA HIS A 75 1.93 0.12 23.10
C HIS A 75 0.82 -0.62 23.87
N SER A 76 1.24 -1.37 24.89
CA SER A 76 0.38 -2.23 25.71
C SER A 76 -0.71 -1.48 26.48
N ALA A 77 -0.44 -0.24 26.88
CA ALA A 77 -1.47 0.60 27.52
C ALA A 77 -2.60 1.09 26.58
N ILE A 78 -2.52 0.95 25.24
CA ILE A 78 -3.71 1.07 24.37
C ILE A 78 -4.42 -0.27 24.26
N ASN A 79 -3.66 -1.35 24.11
CA ASN A 79 -4.20 -2.66 23.81
C ASN A 79 -3.34 -3.76 24.40
N GLY A 80 -3.95 -4.58 25.27
CA GLY A 80 -3.27 -5.68 25.96
C GLY A 80 -2.77 -6.80 25.05
N ALA A 81 -3.13 -6.81 23.76
CA ALA A 81 -2.55 -7.71 22.77
C ALA A 81 -1.09 -7.35 22.41
N VAL A 82 -0.63 -6.15 22.76
CA VAL A 82 0.77 -5.75 22.58
C VAL A 82 1.57 -6.25 23.79
N GLU A 83 2.26 -7.38 23.61
CA GLU A 83 3.10 -7.99 24.65
C GLU A 83 4.48 -7.30 24.77
N ILE A 84 5.00 -6.83 23.64
CA ILE A 84 6.28 -6.11 23.51
C ILE A 84 5.95 -4.76 22.88
N ASN A 85 6.36 -3.66 23.51
CA ASN A 85 6.08 -2.33 23.00
C ASN A 85 6.90 -2.01 21.75
N GLY A 86 6.48 -0.97 21.02
CA GLY A 86 7.18 -0.47 19.86
C GLY A 86 8.50 0.23 20.20
N LEU A 87 9.30 0.45 19.15
CA LEU A 87 10.66 1.04 19.24
C LEU A 87 10.72 2.35 20.01
N TYR A 88 9.69 3.19 19.92
CA TYR A 88 9.59 4.46 20.64
C TYR A 88 9.65 4.31 22.16
N TYR A 89 9.21 3.15 22.69
CA TYR A 89 9.20 2.85 24.13
C TYR A 89 10.46 2.10 24.59
N GLY A 90 11.47 1.96 23.73
CA GLY A 90 12.76 1.35 24.06
C GLY A 90 12.84 -0.17 23.82
N GLU A 91 11.78 -0.78 23.29
CA GLU A 91 11.72 -2.21 23.00
C GLU A 91 11.84 -2.49 21.50
N THR A 92 12.61 -3.50 21.11
CA THR A 92 12.95 -3.76 19.70
C THR A 92 12.22 -4.97 19.09
N GLY A 93 11.64 -5.83 19.93
CA GLY A 93 11.06 -7.10 19.49
C GLY A 93 9.90 -6.91 18.51
N LEU A 94 8.97 -6.00 18.83
CA LEU A 94 7.81 -5.72 17.97
C LEU A 94 8.22 -5.10 16.63
N PHE A 95 9.15 -4.14 16.65
CA PHE A 95 9.67 -3.52 15.44
C PHE A 95 10.33 -4.55 14.52
N THR A 96 11.18 -5.41 15.09
CA THR A 96 11.87 -6.48 14.35
C THR A 96 10.86 -7.44 13.71
N ALA A 97 9.84 -7.86 14.47
CA ALA A 97 8.77 -8.70 13.95
C ALA A 97 8.00 -8.04 12.81
N HIS A 98 7.69 -6.74 12.90
CA HIS A 98 7.02 -5.99 11.83
C HIS A 98 7.88 -5.90 10.56
N ILE A 99 9.20 -5.70 10.68
CA ILE A 99 10.10 -5.68 9.53
C ILE A 99 10.18 -7.06 8.85
N ILE A 100 10.31 -8.13 9.64
CA ILE A 100 10.33 -9.50 9.09
C ILE A 100 9.01 -9.80 8.38
N GLY A 101 7.88 -9.52 9.04
CA GLY A 101 6.55 -9.70 8.46
C GLY A 101 6.35 -8.87 7.19
N LEU A 102 6.82 -7.63 7.18
CA LEU A 102 6.75 -6.75 6.02
C LEU A 102 7.52 -7.31 4.83
N ILE A 103 8.77 -7.69 5.02
CA ILE A 103 9.62 -8.24 3.96
C ILE A 103 9.01 -9.56 3.46
N GLY A 104 8.63 -10.45 4.38
CA GLY A 104 8.02 -11.74 4.04
C GLY A 104 6.75 -11.58 3.22
N ALA A 105 5.81 -10.74 3.67
CA ALA A 105 4.57 -10.48 2.97
C ALA A 105 4.80 -9.82 1.60
N SER A 106 5.72 -8.86 1.51
CA SER A 106 6.04 -8.15 0.26
C SER A 106 6.66 -9.07 -0.79
N VAL A 107 7.61 -9.92 -0.38
CA VAL A 107 8.22 -10.91 -1.28
C VAL A 107 7.19 -11.95 -1.71
N PHE A 108 6.40 -12.47 -0.77
CA PHE A 108 5.36 -13.45 -1.06
C PHE A 108 4.34 -12.90 -2.07
N ILE A 109 3.77 -11.71 -1.83
CA ILE A 109 2.76 -11.16 -2.73
C ILE A 109 3.35 -10.82 -4.10
N LEU A 110 4.57 -10.29 -4.16
CA LEU A 110 5.22 -9.96 -5.43
C LEU A 110 5.47 -11.22 -6.27
N VAL A 111 6.01 -12.28 -5.66
CA VAL A 111 6.30 -13.53 -6.37
C VAL A 111 5.02 -14.24 -6.79
N VAL A 112 4.07 -14.41 -5.86
CA VAL A 112 2.84 -15.15 -6.13
C VAL A 112 1.97 -14.40 -7.14
N ALA A 113 1.78 -13.09 -6.98
CA ALA A 113 1.00 -12.31 -7.95
C ALA A 113 1.64 -12.33 -9.34
N PHE A 114 2.98 -12.20 -9.44
CA PHE A 114 3.68 -12.28 -10.72
C PHE A 114 3.45 -13.64 -11.42
N ILE A 115 3.59 -14.74 -10.67
CA ILE A 115 3.35 -16.09 -11.20
C ILE A 115 1.90 -16.23 -11.66
N LEU A 116 0.93 -15.84 -10.83
CA LEU A 116 -0.48 -15.95 -11.16
C LEU A 116 -0.83 -15.13 -12.40
N LEU A 117 -0.40 -13.87 -12.48
CA LEU A 117 -0.64 -13.02 -13.65
C LEU A 117 -0.01 -13.61 -14.92
N LYS A 118 1.20 -14.17 -14.83
CA LYS A 118 1.85 -14.83 -15.97
C LYS A 118 1.11 -16.09 -16.41
N VAL A 119 0.66 -16.91 -15.47
CA VAL A 119 -0.11 -18.12 -15.79
C VAL A 119 -1.46 -17.74 -16.42
N THR A 120 -2.14 -16.73 -15.88
CA THR A 120 -3.39 -16.23 -16.45
C THR A 120 -3.18 -15.72 -17.87
N ASP A 121 -2.15 -14.90 -18.11
CA ASP A 121 -1.84 -14.33 -19.44
C ASP A 121 -1.54 -15.40 -20.51
N LEU A 122 -1.04 -16.57 -20.11
CA LEU A 122 -0.83 -17.71 -21.02
C LEU A 122 -2.13 -18.42 -21.43
N VAL A 123 -3.16 -18.37 -20.59
CA VAL A 123 -4.46 -19.02 -20.84
C VAL A 123 -5.42 -18.05 -21.53
N THR A 124 -5.51 -16.83 -20.98
CA THR A 124 -6.35 -15.74 -21.47
C THR A 124 -5.51 -14.46 -21.39
N PRO A 125 -5.13 -13.86 -22.53
CA PRO A 125 -4.32 -12.63 -22.54
C PRO A 125 -4.94 -11.56 -21.63
N LEU A 126 -4.12 -11.02 -20.73
CA LEU A 126 -4.59 -10.05 -19.72
C LEU A 126 -4.83 -8.66 -20.31
N ARG A 127 -4.11 -8.31 -21.38
CA ARG A 127 -4.25 -7.03 -22.09
C ARG A 127 -5.01 -7.25 -23.39
N VAL A 128 -5.97 -6.37 -23.65
CA VAL A 128 -6.66 -6.27 -24.95
C VAL A 128 -5.66 -6.00 -26.07
N ASN A 129 -6.06 -6.28 -27.31
CA ASN A 129 -5.18 -5.97 -28.43
C ASN A 129 -5.12 -4.45 -28.70
N ALA A 130 -4.11 -4.00 -29.45
CA ALA A 130 -3.87 -2.57 -29.66
C ALA A 130 -5.03 -1.85 -30.38
N GLN A 131 -5.81 -2.57 -31.21
CA GLN A 131 -6.97 -2.00 -31.90
C GLN A 131 -8.13 -1.79 -30.92
N GLU A 132 -8.43 -2.80 -30.09
CA GLU A 132 -9.45 -2.71 -29.03
C GLU A 132 -9.12 -1.62 -28.00
N GLU A 133 -7.83 -1.48 -27.64
CA GLU A 133 -7.36 -0.43 -26.75
C GLU A 133 -7.59 0.98 -27.35
N LEU A 134 -7.38 1.12 -28.67
CA LEU A 134 -7.56 2.38 -29.39
C LEU A 134 -9.03 2.73 -29.64
N GLU A 135 -9.89 1.73 -29.83
CA GLU A 135 -11.35 1.89 -29.90
C GLU A 135 -11.98 2.22 -28.53
N GLY A 136 -11.33 1.81 -27.44
CA GLY A 136 -11.80 1.96 -26.06
C GLY A 136 -12.54 0.72 -25.55
N LEU A 137 -12.38 0.42 -24.26
CA LEU A 137 -12.93 -0.80 -23.65
C LEU A 137 -14.47 -0.76 -23.55
N ASP A 138 -15.08 0.41 -23.38
CA ASP A 138 -16.55 0.56 -23.37
C ASP A 138 -17.16 0.00 -24.66
N LEU A 139 -16.57 0.30 -25.82
CA LEU A 139 -17.06 -0.19 -27.10
C LEU A 139 -16.62 -1.63 -27.37
N SER A 140 -15.32 -1.92 -27.22
CA SER A 140 -14.75 -3.21 -27.64
C SER A 140 -15.12 -4.38 -26.73
N GLN A 141 -15.31 -4.13 -25.43
CA GLN A 141 -15.65 -5.16 -24.44
C GLN A 141 -17.12 -5.13 -24.01
N HIS A 142 -17.76 -3.96 -24.04
CA HIS A 142 -19.13 -3.81 -23.53
C HIS A 142 -20.16 -3.42 -24.61
N GLY A 143 -19.73 -2.98 -25.80
CA GLY A 143 -20.65 -2.53 -26.86
C GLY A 143 -21.38 -1.22 -26.51
N GLU A 144 -20.87 -0.47 -25.55
CA GLU A 144 -21.48 0.75 -25.03
C GLU A 144 -20.74 2.00 -25.52
N LYS A 145 -21.48 3.13 -25.61
CA LYS A 145 -20.92 4.44 -25.94
C LYS A 145 -21.70 5.53 -25.21
N LEU A 146 -20.97 6.47 -24.60
CA LEU A 146 -21.52 7.71 -24.01
C LEU A 146 -21.94 8.73 -25.06
#